data_AF-A0A7J4LMR6-F1
#
_entry.id   AF-A0A7J4LMR6-F1
#
_cell.length_a   1.000
_cell.length_b   1.000
_cell.length_c   1.000
_cell.angle_alpha   90.00
_cell.angle_beta   90.00
_cell.angle_gamma   90.00
#
_symmetry.space_group_name_H-M   'P 1'
#
loop_
_entity.id
_entity.type
_entity.pdbx_description
1 polymer ?
#
loop_
_entity_poly.entity_id
_entity_poly.type
_entity_poly.pdbx_seq_one_letter_code
_entity_poly.pdbx_strand_id
1 'polypeptide(L)'
;MTMVENESYTLGIKELDAALGGSIKSGSNIMIIGPPMSGKDELLYNIVLSGIRNNNAAIIVSTREPGESVLDWFKQQGQGLPVANIGIVDC
;
A
#
# COMPACT_ATOMS: atom_id res chain seq x y z
N MET A 1 -14.26 -23.02 -12.08
CA MET A 1 -14.40 -22.95 -10.61
C MET A 1 -13.00 -22.77 -10.05
N THR A 2 -12.53 -21.54 -9.97
CA THR A 2 -11.18 -21.26 -9.43
C THR A 2 -11.33 -21.16 -7.92
N MET A 3 -10.68 -22.06 -7.20
CA MET A 3 -10.52 -21.98 -5.75
C MET A 3 -9.81 -20.65 -5.44
N VAL A 4 -10.51 -19.71 -4.80
CA VAL A 4 -9.83 -18.55 -4.21
C VAL A 4 -9.16 -19.10 -2.96
N GLU A 5 -7.88 -19.43 -3.05
CA GLU A 5 -7.07 -19.66 -1.87
C GLU A 5 -7.21 -18.43 -0.97
N ASN A 6 -7.44 -18.67 0.32
CA ASN A 6 -7.70 -17.61 1.30
C ASN A 6 -6.36 -16.92 1.61
N GLU A 7 -5.81 -16.21 0.63
CA GLU A 7 -4.55 -15.47 0.72
C GLU A 7 -4.70 -14.41 1.82
N SER A 8 -3.70 -14.27 2.67
CA SER A 8 -3.64 -13.22 3.66
C SER A 8 -2.42 -12.33 3.44
N TYR A 9 -2.63 -11.03 3.58
CA TYR A 9 -1.62 -10.01 3.35
C TYR A 9 -1.24 -9.33 4.66
N THR A 10 0.04 -9.04 4.81
CA THR A 10 0.56 -8.20 5.89
C THR A 10 0.78 -6.79 5.37
N LEU A 11 0.49 -5.81 6.22
CA LEU A 11 0.69 -4.39 5.93
C LEU A 11 2.18 -4.00 6.02
N GLY A 12 3.02 -4.84 6.63
CA GLY A 12 4.46 -4.59 6.76
C GLY A 12 4.82 -3.71 7.96
N ILE A 13 3.84 -3.35 8.78
CA ILE A 13 4.01 -2.57 9.99
C ILE A 13 3.65 -3.47 11.15
N LYS A 14 4.66 -3.92 11.89
CA LYS A 14 4.50 -4.97 12.91
C LYS A 14 3.45 -4.62 13.97
N GLU A 15 3.42 -3.38 14.46
CA GLU A 15 2.41 -2.98 15.45
C GLU A 15 0.99 -3.00 14.86
N LEU A 16 0.83 -2.59 13.59
CA LEU A 16 -0.47 -2.53 12.94
C LEU A 16 -0.97 -3.93 12.54
N ASP A 17 -0.09 -4.78 12.02
CA ASP A 17 -0.40 -6.18 11.74
C ASP A 17 -0.82 -6.90 13.03
N ALA A 18 -0.11 -6.71 14.14
CA ALA A 18 -0.49 -7.27 15.44
C ALA A 18 -1.86 -6.76 15.92
N ALA A 19 -2.14 -5.46 15.76
CA ALA A 19 -3.42 -4.86 16.12
C ALA A 19 -4.59 -5.41 15.28
N LEU A 20 -4.33 -5.83 14.04
CA LEU A 20 -5.32 -6.39 13.11
C LEU A 20 -5.44 -7.93 13.18
N GLY A 21 -4.76 -8.58 14.13
CA GLY A 21 -4.81 -10.05 14.28
C GLY A 21 -3.80 -10.82 13.42
N GLY A 22 -2.75 -10.13 12.95
CA GLY A 22 -1.57 -10.69 12.29
C GLY A 22 -1.56 -10.54 10.77
N SER A 23 -2.69 -10.71 10.11
CA SER A 23 -2.81 -10.54 8.65
C SER A 23 -4.24 -10.24 8.23
N ILE A 24 -4.38 -9.68 7.03
CA ILE A 24 -5.66 -9.25 6.45
C ILE A 24 -6.04 -10.22 5.35
N LYS A 25 -7.30 -10.69 5.35
CA LYS A 25 -7.78 -11.59 4.30
C LYS A 25 -7.84 -10.89 2.94
N SER A 26 -7.50 -11.61 1.88
CA SER A 26 -7.69 -11.15 0.51
C SER A 26 -9.14 -10.71 0.27
N GLY A 27 -9.32 -9.66 -0.53
CA GLY A 27 -10.62 -9.04 -0.81
C GLY A 27 -11.18 -8.15 0.32
N SER A 28 -10.42 -7.92 1.39
CA SER A 28 -10.82 -6.97 2.44
C SER A 28 -10.67 -5.53 1.98
N ASN A 29 -11.59 -4.67 2.42
CA ASN A 29 -11.47 -3.22 2.26
C ASN A 29 -10.99 -2.59 3.57
N ILE A 30 -10.00 -1.71 3.49
CA ILE A 30 -9.41 -1.02 4.64
C ILE A 30 -9.65 0.47 4.47
N MET A 31 -10.16 1.12 5.51
CA MET A 31 -10.37 2.57 5.54
C MET A 31 -9.48 3.21 6.61
N ILE A 32 -8.65 4.18 6.21
CA ILE A 32 -7.76 4.92 7.10
C ILE A 32 -8.36 6.32 7.34
N ILE A 33 -8.65 6.65 8.60
CA ILE A 33 -9.26 7.93 9.00
C ILE A 33 -8.38 8.61 10.05
N GLY A 34 -8.20 9.92 9.93
CA GLY A 34 -7.41 10.69 10.88
C GLY A 34 -7.34 12.18 10.51
N PRO A 35 -6.98 13.06 11.47
CA PRO A 35 -6.87 14.49 11.25
C PRO A 35 -5.83 14.84 10.17
N PRO A 36 -5.89 16.03 9.53
CA PRO A 36 -4.86 16.44 8.58
C PRO A 36 -3.47 16.39 9.23
N MET A 37 -2.44 16.11 8.43
CA MET A 37 -1.04 16.01 8.88
C MET A 37 -0.74 14.85 9.85
N SER A 38 -1.66 13.90 10.03
CA SER A 38 -1.45 12.69 10.85
C SER A 38 -0.67 11.56 10.16
N GLY A 39 -0.07 11.82 9.00
CA GLY A 39 0.71 10.81 8.25
C GLY A 39 -0.11 9.70 7.57
N LYS A 40 -1.37 9.97 7.18
CA LYS A 40 -2.21 8.96 6.50
C LYS A 40 -1.62 8.50 5.16
N ASP A 41 -1.13 9.44 4.37
CA ASP A 41 -0.57 9.17 3.05
C ASP A 41 0.72 8.36 3.21
N GLU A 42 1.58 8.77 4.16
CA GLU A 42 2.80 8.04 4.50
C GLU A 42 2.52 6.60 5.00
N LEU A 43 1.49 6.41 5.83
CA LEU A 43 1.05 5.08 6.26
C LEU A 43 0.63 4.23 5.06
N LEU A 44 -0.16 4.80 4.15
CA LEU A 44 -0.67 4.13 2.96
C LEU A 44 0.47 3.75 2.00
N TYR A 45 1.45 4.64 1.81
CA TYR A 45 2.61 4.36 0.98
C TYR A 45 3.52 3.28 1.58
N ASN A 46 3.70 3.25 2.90
CA ASN A 46 4.44 2.16 3.57
C ASN A 46 3.78 0.80 3.38
N ILE A 47 2.44 0.74 3.44
CA ILE A 47 1.67 -0.47 3.17
C ILE A 47 1.92 -0.96 1.74
N VAL A 48 1.81 -0.05 0.76
CA VAL A 48 2.06 -0.35 -0.65
C VAL A 48 3.50 -0.82 -0.86
N LEU A 49 4.48 -0.15 -0.24
CA LEU A 49 5.89 -0.51 -0.30
C LEU A 49 6.15 -1.93 0.20
N SER A 50 5.54 -2.31 1.32
CA SER A 50 5.60 -3.67 1.86
C SER A 50 5.00 -4.68 0.87
N GLY A 51 3.85 -4.35 0.29
CA GLY A 51 3.22 -5.16 -0.75
C GLY A 51 4.16 -5.42 -1.94
N ILE A 52 4.79 -4.37 -2.47
CA ILE A 52 5.72 -4.45 -3.61
C ILE A 52 6.97 -5.28 -3.26
N ARG A 53 7.50 -5.14 -2.04
CA ARG A 53 8.63 -5.98 -1.55
C ARG A 53 8.28 -7.47 -1.53
N ASN A 54 7.01 -7.79 -1.33
CA ASN A 54 6.48 -9.16 -1.41
C ASN A 54 6.04 -9.54 -2.84
N ASN A 55 6.51 -8.82 -3.86
CA ASN A 55 6.23 -9.05 -5.28
C ASN A 55 4.77 -8.84 -5.70
N ASN A 56 4.00 -8.05 -4.93
CA ASN A 56 2.66 -7.63 -5.32
C ASN A 56 2.70 -6.38 -6.21
N ALA A 57 1.60 -6.12 -6.92
CA ALA A 57 1.37 -4.89 -7.66
C ALA A 57 0.33 -4.01 -6.96
N ALA A 58 0.45 -2.70 -7.14
CA ALA A 58 -0.45 -1.71 -6.52
C ALA A 58 -0.89 -0.65 -7.52
N ILE A 59 -2.13 -0.21 -7.40
CA ILE A 59 -2.67 0.96 -8.12
C ILE A 59 -3.01 2.02 -7.08
N ILE A 60 -2.47 3.21 -7.27
CA ILE A 60 -2.74 4.38 -6.43
C ILE A 60 -3.58 5.35 -7.25
N VAL A 61 -4.77 5.66 -6.73
CA VAL A 61 -5.63 6.70 -7.30
C VAL A 61 -5.56 7.89 -6.36
N SER A 62 -4.95 8.98 -6.83
CA SER A 62 -4.83 10.23 -6.07
C SER A 62 -5.71 11.30 -6.71
N THR A 63 -6.42 12.06 -5.88
CA THR A 63 -7.20 13.24 -6.28
C THR A 63 -6.61 14.55 -5.74
N ARG A 64 -5.50 14.46 -5.02
CA ARG A 64 -4.94 15.58 -4.25
C ARG A 64 -3.46 15.81 -4.52
N GLU A 65 -2.68 14.74 -4.57
CA GLU A 65 -1.25 14.80 -4.89
C GLU A 65 -1.01 14.42 -6.35
N PRO A 66 -0.19 15.19 -7.09
CA PRO A 66 0.14 14.86 -8.47
C PRO A 66 0.90 13.53 -8.52
N GLY A 67 0.63 12.73 -9.55
CA GLY A 67 1.18 11.37 -9.64
C GLY A 67 2.71 11.30 -9.64
N GLU A 68 3.39 12.33 -10.16
CA GLU A 68 4.85 12.42 -10.13
C GLU A 68 5.41 12.48 -8.70
N SER A 69 4.77 13.24 -7.80
CA SER A 69 5.22 13.37 -6.41
C SER A 69 5.09 12.05 -5.65
N VAL A 70 4.01 11.32 -5.91
CA VAL A 70 3.80 9.97 -5.37
C VAL A 70 4.90 9.02 -5.86
N LEU A 71 5.17 9.03 -7.17
CA LEU A 71 6.21 8.18 -7.76
C LEU A 71 7.59 8.49 -7.19
N ASP A 72 7.92 9.77 -7.02
CA ASP A 72 9.22 10.19 -6.48
C ASP A 72 9.38 9.81 -5.00
N TRP A 73 8.31 9.83 -4.20
CA TRP A 73 8.33 9.29 -2.84
C TRP A 73 8.74 7.81 -2.86
N PHE A 74 8.13 7.00 -3.75
CA PHE A 74 8.46 5.58 -3.87
C PHE A 74 9.89 5.34 -4.38
N LYS A 75 10.40 6.15 -5.31
CA LYS A 75 11.80 6.04 -5.76
C LYS A 75 12.79 6.34 -4.64
N GLN A 76 12.49 7.34 -3.80
CA GLN A 76 13.37 7.74 -2.69
C GLN A 76 13.38 6.71 -1.56
N GLN A 77 12.21 6.19 -1.17
CA GLN A 77 12.06 5.25 -0.04
C GLN A 77 12.25 3.78 -0.46
N GLY A 78 12.06 3.48 -1.73
CA GLY A 78 12.05 2.14 -2.30
C GLY A 78 13.30 1.79 -3.10
N GLN A 79 14.50 2.07 -2.60
CA GLN A 79 15.74 1.71 -3.27
C GLN A 79 15.73 0.24 -3.74
N GLY A 80 15.79 0.03 -5.05
CA GLY A 80 15.80 -1.31 -5.67
C GLY A 80 14.43 -1.94 -5.93
N LEU A 81 13.32 -1.23 -5.74
CA LEU A 81 11.99 -1.78 -6.04
C LEU A 81 11.69 -1.80 -7.55
N PRO A 82 11.00 -2.84 -8.03
CA PRO A 82 10.49 -2.87 -9.39
C PRO A 82 9.35 -1.85 -9.52
N VAL A 83 9.69 -0.61 -9.89
CA VAL A 83 8.73 0.48 -10.10
C VAL A 83 7.65 0.13 -11.14
N ALA A 84 7.92 -0.88 -11.99
CA ALA A 84 6.97 -1.48 -12.92
C ALA A 84 5.68 -2.03 -12.26
N ASN A 85 5.71 -2.29 -10.95
CA ASN A 85 4.57 -2.84 -10.21
C ASN A 85 3.66 -1.74 -9.60
N ILE A 86 3.92 -0.46 -9.87
CA ILE A 86 3.12 0.66 -9.37
C ILE A 86 2.41 1.36 -10.54
N GLY A 87 1.08 1.32 -10.54
CA GLY A 87 0.24 2.14 -11.39
C GLY A 87 -0.25 3.37 -10.62
N ILE A 88 -0.17 4.56 -11.22
CA ILE A 88 -0.70 5.80 -10.62
C ILE A 88 -1.73 6.38 -11.57
N VAL A 89 -2.92 6.67 -11.02
CA VAL A 89 -4.01 7.34 -11.70
C VAL A 89 -4.20 8.69 -11.02
N ASP A 90 -3.97 9.76 -11.79
CA ASP A 90 -4.17 11.15 -11.39
C ASP A 90 -5.51 11.62 -11.97
N CYS A 91 -6.40 12.12 -11.11
CA CYS A 91 -7.81 12.42 -11.42
C CYS A 91 -8.14 13.88 -11.16
#